data_AF-A0A7S1S287-F1
#
_entry.id   AF-A0A7S1S287-F1
#
_cell.length_a   1.000
_cell.length_b   1.000
_cell.length_c   1.000
_cell.angle_alpha   90.00
_cell.angle_beta   90.00
_cell.angle_gamma   90.00
#
_symmetry.space_group_name_H-M   'P 1'
#
loop_
_entity.id
_entity.type
_entity.pdbx_description
1 polymer ?
#
loop_
_entity_poly.entity_id
_entity_poly.type
_entity_poly.pdbx_seq_one_letter_code
_entity_poly.pdbx_strand_id
1 'polypeptide(L)'
;NFSAAWQGPRLRRQSENFCNHELPLPQVTKAVQFELAPYWQAFCKGVNPPPGAFFTSHWEGQDVCWAWIKKVGCYQTQSTLSWREGQRKAAAQGLAPYPEAQPLPGLRQPDLCDVRLLGSSLVDVTTEETEAATEWL
;
A
#
# COMPACT_ATOMS: atom_id res chain seq x y z
N ASN A 1 21.11 15.38 20.30
CA ASN A 1 22.11 15.12 19.24
C ASN A 1 21.88 13.70 18.70
N PHE A 2 20.97 13.53 17.74
CA PHE A 2 20.86 12.36 16.83
C PHE A 2 19.84 12.73 15.74
N SER A 3 20.29 13.46 14.72
CA SER A 3 19.55 13.65 13.47
C SER A 3 20.26 12.87 12.39
N ALA A 4 19.90 11.60 12.21
CA ALA A 4 20.29 10.84 11.03
C ALA A 4 19.25 11.09 9.95
N ALA A 5 19.52 12.06 9.08
CA ALA A 5 18.81 12.22 7.82
C ALA A 5 19.17 11.02 6.92
N TRP A 6 18.25 10.07 6.79
CA TRP A 6 18.35 8.99 5.82
C TRP A 6 18.19 9.58 4.41
N GLN A 7 19.32 9.89 3.76
CA GLN A 7 19.37 10.14 2.33
C GLN A 7 19.23 8.79 1.61
N GLY A 8 17.99 8.38 1.34
CA GLY A 8 17.73 7.21 0.51
C GLY A 8 18.31 7.41 -0.90
N PRO A 9 18.80 6.33 -1.56
CA PRO A 9 19.32 6.42 -2.91
C PRO A 9 18.26 7.00 -3.87
N ARG A 10 18.70 7.88 -4.79
CA ARG A 10 17.86 8.41 -5.86
C ARG A 10 17.34 7.23 -6.69
N LEU A 11 16.03 7.01 -6.61
CA LEU A 11 15.31 6.02 -7.43
C LEU A 11 15.46 6.39 -8.91
N ARG A 12 16.42 5.78 -9.62
CA ARG A 12 16.31 5.67 -11.09
C ARG A 12 15.21 4.67 -11.38
N ARG A 13 14.24 5.07 -12.22
CA ARG A 13 13.23 4.18 -12.82
C ARG A 13 13.97 3.07 -13.58
N GLN A 14 14.07 1.88 -13.00
CA GLN A 14 14.62 0.70 -13.68
C GLN A 14 13.54 -0.07 -14.47
N SER A 15 12.30 0.42 -14.52
CA SER A 15 11.22 -0.15 -15.34
C SER A 15 11.33 0.23 -16.83
N GLU A 16 12.45 0.80 -17.27
CA GLU A 16 12.59 1.35 -18.62
C GLU A 16 12.61 0.28 -19.73
N ASN A 17 12.85 -0.99 -19.41
CA ASN A 17 12.94 -2.05 -20.45
C ASN A 17 11.86 -3.14 -20.31
N PHE A 18 11.01 -3.08 -19.28
CA PHE A 18 10.06 -4.16 -18.95
C PHE A 18 8.61 -3.81 -19.20
N CYS A 19 8.26 -2.56 -18.96
CA CYS A 19 6.92 -2.07 -19.25
C CYS A 19 6.95 -1.48 -20.66
N ASN A 20 6.02 -1.90 -21.53
CA ASN A 20 5.82 -1.22 -22.80
C ASN A 20 5.46 0.27 -22.53
N HIS A 21 6.39 1.18 -22.82
CA HIS A 21 6.19 2.63 -22.60
C HIS A 21 5.18 3.26 -23.55
N GLU A 22 4.86 2.56 -24.64
CA GLU A 22 3.82 2.98 -25.57
C GLU A 22 2.42 2.69 -25.00
N LEU A 23 2.31 1.83 -23.98
CA LEU A 23 1.06 1.65 -23.26
C LEU A 23 0.81 2.85 -22.35
N PRO A 24 -0.31 3.56 -22.50
CA PRO A 24 -0.66 4.62 -21.60
C PRO A 24 -0.80 4.04 -20.19
N LEU A 25 0.02 4.54 -19.25
CA LEU A 25 -0.16 4.20 -17.85
C LEU A 25 -1.57 4.67 -17.43
N PRO A 26 -2.39 3.79 -16.83
CA PRO A 26 -3.69 4.20 -16.33
C PRO A 26 -3.49 5.32 -15.31
N GLN A 27 -4.03 6.50 -15.61
CA GLN A 27 -4.06 7.63 -14.69
C GLN A 27 -5.10 7.34 -13.62
N VAL A 28 -4.69 6.66 -12.55
CA VAL A 28 -5.57 6.39 -11.40
C VAL A 28 -5.65 7.66 -10.55
N THR A 29 -6.73 8.42 -10.73
CA THR A 29 -6.98 9.67 -10.00
C THR A 29 -7.92 9.51 -8.81
N LYS A 30 -8.67 8.39 -8.77
CA LYS A 30 -9.64 8.08 -7.71
C LYS A 30 -9.37 6.72 -7.10
N ALA A 31 -9.49 6.65 -5.79
CA ALA A 31 -9.44 5.39 -5.07
C ALA A 31 -10.80 4.67 -5.14
N VAL A 32 -10.77 3.34 -5.02
CA VAL A 32 -11.98 2.56 -4.78
C VAL A 32 -12.52 2.95 -3.41
N GLN A 33 -13.79 3.37 -3.37
CA GLN A 33 -14.47 3.68 -2.12
C GLN A 33 -15.00 2.41 -1.48
N PHE A 34 -14.79 2.26 -0.17
CA PHE A 34 -15.39 1.19 0.59
C PHE A 34 -16.82 1.55 0.98
N GLU A 35 -17.73 0.57 0.88
CA GLU A 35 -19.07 0.68 1.42
C GLU A 35 -19.02 0.51 2.94
N LEU A 36 -18.83 1.63 3.64
CA LEU A 36 -18.77 1.68 5.10
C LEU A 36 -20.08 2.19 5.68
N ALA A 37 -20.43 1.68 6.86
CA ALA A 37 -21.51 2.29 7.65
C ALA A 37 -21.22 3.78 7.89
N PRO A 38 -22.24 4.66 7.96
CA PRO A 38 -22.04 6.11 8.03
C PRO A 38 -21.09 6.58 9.14
N TYR A 39 -21.16 5.93 10.30
CA TYR A 39 -20.25 6.18 11.42
C TYR A 39 -18.78 5.96 11.04
N TRP A 40 -18.47 4.80 10.44
CA TRP A 40 -17.11 4.45 10.04
C TRP A 40 -16.62 5.30 8.88
N GLN A 41 -17.50 5.67 7.95
CA GLN A 41 -17.14 6.58 6.87
C GLN A 41 -16.71 7.96 7.41
N ALA A 42 -17.42 8.49 8.40
CA ALA A 42 -17.05 9.75 9.05
C ALA A 42 -15.76 9.61 9.85
N PHE A 43 -15.63 8.52 10.63
CA PHE A 43 -14.44 8.22 11.42
C PHE A 43 -13.18 8.11 10.54
N CYS A 44 -13.23 7.29 9.48
CA CYS A 44 -12.10 7.06 8.57
C CYS A 44 -11.74 8.28 7.73
N LYS A 45 -12.63 9.27 7.60
CA LYS A 45 -12.30 10.59 7.00
C LYS A 45 -11.69 11.57 8.02
N GLY A 46 -12.00 11.41 9.31
CA GLY A 46 -11.57 12.31 10.38
C GLY A 46 -10.27 11.91 11.08
N VAL A 47 -9.84 10.65 10.97
CA VAL A 47 -8.56 10.18 11.50
C VAL A 47 -7.40 10.82 10.72
N ASN A 48 -6.38 11.27 11.46
CA ASN A 48 -5.17 11.80 10.84
C ASN A 48 -4.47 10.73 10.00
N PRO A 49 -3.98 11.06 8.80
CA PRO A 49 -3.30 10.09 7.95
C PRO A 49 -1.98 9.62 8.58
N PRO A 50 -1.56 8.38 8.29
CA PRO A 50 -0.30 7.87 8.77
C PRO A 50 0.90 8.71 8.25
N PRO A 51 1.85 9.12 9.11
CA PRO A 51 3.00 9.90 8.66
C PRO A 51 3.95 9.10 7.77
N GLY A 52 4.61 9.78 6.84
CA GLY A 52 5.62 9.25 5.93
C GLY A 52 5.16 9.15 4.47
N ALA A 53 6.04 8.66 3.59
CA ALA A 53 5.81 8.48 2.15
C ALA A 53 4.65 7.52 1.78
N PHE A 54 3.91 7.03 2.78
CA PHE A 54 2.80 6.08 2.64
C PHE A 54 1.47 6.76 2.33
N PHE A 55 1.41 8.10 2.46
CA PHE A 55 0.22 8.91 2.20
C PHE A 55 0.51 10.08 1.25
N THR A 56 1.54 9.97 0.41
CA THR A 56 1.91 11.03 -0.54
C THR A 56 0.99 11.10 -1.75
N SER A 57 0.26 10.02 -2.04
CA SER A 57 -0.72 9.97 -3.13
C SER A 57 -2.11 10.28 -2.56
N HIS A 58 -2.48 11.56 -2.49
CA HIS A 58 -3.86 11.97 -2.16
C HIS A 58 -4.77 11.66 -3.35
N TRP A 59 -5.19 10.41 -3.49
CA TRP A 59 -6.26 10.06 -4.42
C TRP A 59 -7.60 10.52 -3.85
N GLU A 60 -8.46 11.04 -4.70
CA GLU A 60 -9.82 11.38 -4.30
C GLU A 60 -10.52 10.10 -3.80
N GLY A 61 -11.12 10.16 -2.61
CA GLY A 61 -11.80 9.03 -2.00
C GLY A 61 -10.91 8.02 -1.27
N GLN A 62 -9.63 8.35 -1.02
CA GLN A 62 -8.75 7.48 -0.25
C GLN A 62 -9.23 7.30 1.20
N ASP A 63 -9.30 6.05 1.64
CA ASP A 63 -9.72 5.70 3.00
C ASP A 63 -8.52 5.69 3.96
N VAL A 64 -8.57 6.52 5.00
CA VAL A 64 -7.45 6.66 5.94
C VAL A 64 -7.33 5.44 6.86
N CYS A 65 -8.44 4.80 7.22
CA CYS A 65 -8.41 3.56 7.99
C CYS A 65 -7.65 2.47 7.23
N TRP A 66 -7.93 2.29 5.94
CA TRP A 66 -7.17 1.38 5.08
C TRP A 66 -5.67 1.68 5.07
N ALA A 67 -5.29 2.95 5.00
CA ALA A 67 -3.88 3.34 5.02
C ALA A 67 -3.20 2.99 6.35
N TRP A 68 -3.91 3.13 7.48
CA TRP A 68 -3.43 2.69 8.79
C TRP A 68 -3.30 1.18 8.89
N ILE A 69 -4.27 0.43 8.38
CA ILE A 69 -4.19 -1.05 8.32
C ILE A 69 -2.96 -1.46 7.54
N LYS A 70 -2.73 -0.84 6.37
CA LYS A 70 -1.56 -1.12 5.53
C LYS A 70 -0.25 -0.79 6.26
N LYS A 71 -0.16 0.36 6.92
CA LYS A 71 1.06 0.77 7.65
C LYS A 71 1.34 -0.12 8.85
N VAL A 72 0.38 -0.25 9.76
CA VAL A 72 0.59 -0.89 11.08
C VAL A 72 0.45 -2.41 10.98
N GLY A 73 -0.47 -2.86 10.14
CA GLY A 73 -0.79 -4.26 9.94
C GLY A 73 0.15 -4.98 8.99
N CYS A 74 0.49 -4.37 7.85
CA CYS A 74 1.37 -5.00 6.85
C CYS A 74 2.81 -4.52 6.95
N TYR A 75 3.07 -3.21 6.86
CA TYR A 75 4.44 -2.73 6.69
C TYR A 75 5.29 -2.82 7.95
N GLN A 76 4.76 -2.41 9.10
CA GLN A 76 5.48 -2.50 10.38
C GLN A 76 5.71 -3.93 10.84
N THR A 77 4.95 -4.89 10.34
CA THR A 77 5.06 -6.32 10.68
C THR A 77 5.84 -7.10 9.62
N GLN A 78 6.36 -6.42 8.59
CA GLN A 78 6.99 -7.07 7.44
C GLN A 78 6.09 -8.15 6.82
N SER A 79 4.78 -7.87 6.79
CA SER A 79 3.75 -8.69 6.15
C SER A 79 3.57 -10.08 6.77
N THR A 80 3.97 -10.24 8.05
CA THR A 80 3.78 -11.49 8.80
C THR A 80 2.35 -11.69 9.32
N LEU A 81 1.52 -10.65 9.28
CA LEU A 81 0.10 -10.71 9.63
C LEU A 81 -0.76 -10.78 8.37
N SER A 82 -1.91 -11.46 8.47
CA SER A 82 -2.99 -11.30 7.48
C SER A 82 -3.55 -9.87 7.49
N TRP A 83 -4.27 -9.48 6.42
CA TRP A 83 -4.99 -8.20 6.39
C TRP A 83 -5.97 -8.09 7.55
N ARG A 84 -6.69 -9.18 7.88
CA ARG A 84 -7.63 -9.22 9.00
C ARG A 84 -6.96 -8.97 10.34
N GLU A 85 -5.81 -9.60 10.60
CA GLU A 85 -5.02 -9.37 11.82
C GLU A 85 -4.43 -7.96 11.84
N GLY A 86 -3.99 -7.46 10.71
CA GLY A 86 -3.57 -6.08 10.53
C GLY A 86 -4.67 -5.08 10.87
N GLN A 87 -5.90 -5.35 10.43
CA GLN A 87 -7.07 -4.55 10.76
C GLN A 87 -7.35 -4.56 12.26
N ARG A 88 -7.33 -5.75 12.89
CA ARG A 88 -7.50 -5.87 14.34
C ARG A 88 -6.42 -5.10 15.10
N LYS A 89 -5.17 -5.14 14.62
CA LYS A 89 -4.05 -4.39 15.22
C LYS A 89 -4.21 -2.88 15.10
N ALA A 90 -4.66 -2.38 13.94
CA ALA A 90 -4.98 -0.96 13.76
C ALA A 90 -6.19 -0.53 14.61
N ALA A 91 -7.19 -1.40 14.74
CA ALA A 91 -8.37 -1.16 15.58
C ALA A 91 -8.04 -1.09 17.07
N ALA A 92 -7.14 -1.94 17.55
CA ALA A 92 -6.64 -1.88 18.93
C ALA A 92 -5.94 -0.55 19.25
N GLN A 93 -5.52 0.23 18.24
CA GLN A 93 -4.93 1.56 18.38
C GLN A 93 -5.94 2.69 18.13
N GLY A 94 -7.22 2.38 17.87
CA GLY A 94 -8.23 3.38 17.53
C GLY A 94 -7.99 4.05 16.17
N LEU A 95 -7.41 3.32 15.20
CA LEU A 95 -7.07 3.84 13.87
C LEU A 95 -7.92 3.23 12.75
N ALA A 96 -8.70 2.20 13.06
CA ALA A 96 -9.57 1.49 12.15
C ALA A 96 -10.70 0.79 12.92
N PRO A 97 -11.80 0.37 12.28
CA PRO A 97 -12.75 -0.54 12.89
C PRO A 97 -12.16 -1.94 13.13
N TYR A 98 -12.66 -2.63 14.15
CA TYR A 98 -12.45 -4.08 14.26
C TYR A 98 -13.08 -4.82 13.06
N PRO A 99 -12.44 -5.88 12.54
CA PRO A 99 -12.97 -6.61 11.39
C PRO A 99 -14.34 -7.25 11.65
N GLU A 100 -14.67 -7.54 12.90
CA GLU A 100 -15.99 -8.06 13.31
C GLU A 100 -17.10 -6.99 13.27
N ALA A 101 -16.74 -5.71 13.41
CA ALA A 101 -17.70 -4.61 13.41
C ALA A 101 -17.90 -4.01 12.00
N GLN A 102 -16.82 -3.85 11.25
CA GLN A 102 -16.83 -3.35 9.87
C GLN A 102 -15.61 -3.92 9.14
N PRO A 103 -15.76 -5.00 8.36
CA PRO A 103 -14.66 -5.52 7.57
C PRO A 103 -14.27 -4.51 6.48
N LEU A 104 -12.97 -4.24 6.34
CA LEU A 104 -12.42 -3.38 5.29
C LEU A 104 -11.75 -4.26 4.23
N PRO A 105 -12.28 -4.38 3.01
CA PRO A 105 -11.70 -5.24 1.98
C PRO A 105 -10.48 -4.57 1.31
N GLY A 106 -9.32 -4.64 1.95
CA GLY A 106 -8.11 -3.96 1.45
C GLY A 106 -7.32 -4.73 0.41
N LEU A 107 -7.49 -6.05 0.34
CA LEU A 107 -6.84 -6.95 -0.62
C LEU A 107 -7.87 -7.97 -1.13
N ARG A 108 -7.65 -8.48 -2.35
CA ARG A 108 -8.47 -9.56 -2.92
C ARG A 108 -8.42 -10.83 -2.07
N GLN A 109 -7.29 -11.07 -1.40
CA GLN A 109 -7.08 -12.17 -0.48
C GLN A 109 -6.87 -11.61 0.93
N PRO A 110 -7.86 -11.71 1.83
CA PRO A 110 -7.80 -11.11 3.17
C PRO A 110 -6.82 -11.81 4.12
N ASP A 111 -6.38 -13.02 3.76
CA ASP A 111 -5.39 -13.78 4.55
C ASP A 111 -3.95 -13.35 4.25
N LEU A 112 -3.74 -12.52 3.22
CA LEU A 112 -2.45 -11.96 2.88
C LEU A 112 -2.35 -10.51 3.36
N CYS A 113 -1.13 -10.04 3.58
CA CYS A 113 -0.82 -8.61 3.64
C CYS A 113 0.01 -8.21 2.43
N ASP A 114 -0.05 -6.92 2.09
CA ASP A 114 0.79 -6.36 1.05
C ASP A 114 2.28 -6.45 1.47
N VAL A 115 3.13 -6.97 0.60
CA VAL A 115 4.58 -7.11 0.83
C VAL A 115 5.29 -6.00 0.09
N ARG A 116 5.84 -5.05 0.84
CA ARG A 116 6.52 -3.88 0.27
C ARG A 116 7.63 -4.26 -0.73
N LEU A 117 8.36 -5.33 -0.46
CA LEU A 117 9.47 -5.79 -1.31
C LEU A 117 9.00 -6.21 -2.71
N LEU A 118 7.79 -6.77 -2.82
CA LEU A 118 7.26 -7.21 -4.12
C LEU A 118 6.90 -6.04 -5.06
N GLY A 119 6.77 -4.83 -4.53
CA GLY A 119 6.61 -3.60 -5.31
C GLY A 119 7.88 -2.75 -5.40
N SER A 120 9.02 -3.22 -4.88
CA SER A 120 10.28 -2.50 -4.93
C SER A 120 10.98 -2.70 -6.28
N SER A 121 11.81 -1.74 -6.68
CA SER A 121 12.67 -1.91 -7.85
C SER A 121 13.51 -3.18 -7.67
N LEU A 122 13.49 -4.04 -8.68
CA LEU A 122 14.30 -5.25 -8.71
C LEU A 122 15.78 -4.83 -8.75
N VAL A 123 16.48 -5.03 -7.64
CA VAL A 123 17.93 -4.92 -7.55
C VAL A 123 18.43 -6.29 -8.02
N ASP A 124 19.17 -6.37 -9.12
CA ASP A 124 19.75 -7.60 -9.70
C ASP A 124 18.89 -8.39 -10.72
N VAL A 125 18.14 -7.71 -11.60
CA VAL A 125 17.54 -8.38 -12.77
C VAL A 125 18.64 -8.79 -13.77
N THR A 126 18.69 -10.06 -14.13
CA THR A 126 19.63 -10.58 -15.13
C THR A 126 19.19 -10.23 -16.56
N THR A 127 20.12 -10.25 -17.52
CA THR A 127 19.80 -10.09 -18.94
C THR A 127 18.84 -11.18 -19.44
N GLU A 128 18.99 -12.41 -18.95
CA GLU A 128 18.14 -13.54 -19.34
C GLU A 128 16.70 -13.40 -18.83
N GLU A 129 16.53 -13.00 -17.56
CA GLU A 129 15.21 -12.61 -17.04
C GLU A 129 14.65 -11.39 -17.80
N THR A 130 15.56 -10.53 -18.29
CA THR A 130 15.14 -9.34 -19.03
C THR A 130 14.49 -9.72 -20.35
N GLU A 131 15.18 -10.54 -21.12
CA GLU A 131 14.77 -11.04 -22.43
C GLU A 131 13.51 -11.91 -22.31
N ALA A 132 13.48 -12.82 -21.34
CA ALA A 132 12.32 -13.67 -21.08
C ALA A 132 11.06 -12.85 -20.76
N ALA A 133 11.18 -11.75 -20.01
CA ALA A 133 10.04 -10.88 -19.72
C ALA A 133 9.52 -10.14 -20.96
N THR A 134 10.39 -9.81 -21.92
CA THR A 134 10.00 -9.12 -23.16
C THR A 134 9.25 -10.02 -24.15
N GLU A 135 9.39 -11.36 -24.05
CA GLU A 135 8.62 -12.31 -24.89
C GLU A 135 7.13 -12.38 -24.55
N TRP A 136 6.71 -11.83 -23.40
CA TRP A 136 5.30 -11.83 -22.96
C TRP A 136 4.51 -10.61 -23.47
N LEU A 137 5.17 -9.66 -24.14
CA LEU A 137 4.57 -8.47 -24.77
C LEU A 137 4.07 -8.76 -26.18
#